data_AF-I0TAE7-F1
#
_entry.id   AF-I0TAE7-F1
#
_cell.length_a   1.000
_cell.length_b   1.000
_cell.length_c   1.000
_cell.angle_alpha   90.00
_cell.angle_beta   90.00
_cell.angle_gamma   90.00
#
_symmetry.space_group_name_H-M   'P 1'
#
loop_
_entity.id
_entity.type
_entity.pdbx_description
1 polymer ?
#
loop_
_entity_poly.entity_id
_entity_poly.type
_entity_poly.pdbx_seq_one_letter_code
_entity_poly.pdbx_strand_id
1 'polypeptide(L)'
;MIEKIKRLFTQPLSLGDITSDTNKQMVTKALKELNCEVEWTQEKSGVRFVQYDFQRGHFGIHLFPGTKMIELTYLYIADTDLANVHLVRQLCNEMNINSDGPRFCYTLNEAKNKVDIHLFFDLLLDSDRAKDILSTAMSNLFGSQNAFCQRLDTVEKEAKENETDDLEAAKSDVERSCYMIREQELTHQKIAPGWRQNDNKPASLTQWMDVAFGMANFVPSELTIVTNEIHHLADRQAIEVFDLSTPLIEGGKFVRQHAMLDLIFFLPSAPDTRQRMTISLQQVGKAKDILYYRITGTLLPLPATPSRSLSSVETNVRMESALVAYDLRTDKQLNDEFIYTWKEAQSKLANGQEGELTDEECLLATVLLQPVASYLYRGRRLYLQKRYVEAIPHLFNAFYRLFYDFTTLNNSAKETFLEICFMLGSCHMEMLQYDRAFFFLSFTVGRNNIRYAETYINCLVNMNDFRALATIEDMLNDVYNSLRDIEDDQVEEPLQDFRRFLLRRKSYVLIGLQRLNEAEKLLREMLKNQEDMEYAKQELAYIQYLRTANQNEKKASDTSQGTPI
;
A
#
# COMPACT_ATOMS: atom_id res chain seq x y z
N MET A 1 -1.73 -46.61 61.52
CA MET A 1 -0.40 -47.29 61.62
C MET A 1 -0.12 -48.18 60.40
N ILE A 2 -1.13 -48.91 59.89
CA ILE A 2 -1.03 -49.74 58.67
C ILE A 2 -0.75 -48.93 57.39
N GLU A 3 -1.30 -47.72 57.22
CA GLU A 3 -0.98 -46.84 56.08
C GLU A 3 0.45 -46.29 56.10
N LYS A 4 1.02 -46.03 57.29
CA LYS A 4 2.41 -45.59 57.44
C LYS A 4 3.41 -46.71 57.11
N ILE A 5 3.03 -47.96 57.33
CA ILE A 5 3.85 -49.14 56.97
C ILE A 5 3.76 -49.41 55.47
N LYS A 6 2.60 -49.21 54.81
CA LYS A 6 2.50 -49.32 53.34
C LYS A 6 3.40 -48.33 52.60
N ARG A 7 3.53 -47.09 53.10
CA ARG A 7 4.44 -46.07 52.52
C ARG A 7 5.93 -46.39 52.66
N LEU A 8 6.31 -47.28 53.57
CA LEU A 8 7.71 -47.69 53.76
C LEU A 8 8.15 -48.78 52.75
N PHE A 9 7.21 -49.40 52.03
CA PHE A 9 7.47 -50.45 51.03
C PHE A 9 7.14 -50.04 49.59
N THR A 10 6.62 -48.83 49.35
CA THR A 10 6.45 -48.28 48.00
C THR A 10 7.79 -47.72 47.54
N GLN A 11 8.58 -48.52 46.83
CA GLN A 11 9.67 -47.99 46.01
C GLN A 11 9.06 -47.01 44.99
N PRO A 12 9.63 -45.82 44.79
CA PRO A 12 9.23 -44.97 43.67
C PRO A 12 9.45 -45.77 42.38
N LEU A 13 8.42 -45.87 41.53
CA LEU A 13 8.54 -46.57 40.26
C LEU A 13 9.71 -45.98 39.47
N SER A 14 10.68 -46.82 39.13
CA SER A 14 11.73 -46.44 38.19
C SER A 14 11.08 -46.26 36.81
N LEU A 15 11.62 -45.38 35.97
CA LEU A 15 11.22 -45.29 34.56
C LEU A 15 11.32 -46.65 33.82
N GLY A 16 12.10 -47.61 34.36
CA GLY A 16 12.19 -48.99 33.89
C GLY A 16 10.97 -49.87 34.17
N ASP A 17 10.13 -49.51 35.14
CA ASP A 17 9.02 -50.34 35.66
C ASP A 17 7.64 -49.97 35.07
N ILE A 18 7.59 -48.96 34.21
CA ILE A 18 6.37 -48.52 33.53
C ILE A 18 6.06 -49.48 32.38
N THR A 19 5.00 -50.25 32.56
CA THR A 19 4.44 -51.17 31.55
C THR A 19 3.01 -50.77 31.19
N SER A 20 2.46 -51.35 30.12
CA SER A 20 1.05 -51.15 29.75
C SER A 20 0.08 -51.53 30.88
N ASP A 21 0.39 -52.55 31.69
CA ASP A 21 -0.41 -52.93 32.85
C ASP A 21 -0.32 -51.89 33.98
N THR A 22 0.88 -51.36 34.23
CA THR A 22 1.10 -50.28 35.20
C THR A 22 0.32 -49.02 34.79
N ASN A 23 0.42 -48.61 33.52
CA ASN A 23 -0.32 -47.47 32.98
C ASN A 23 -1.84 -47.67 33.10
N LYS A 24 -2.34 -48.87 32.77
CA LYS A 24 -3.77 -49.20 32.93
C LYS A 24 -4.22 -49.03 34.39
N GLN A 25 -3.42 -49.47 35.35
CA GLN A 25 -3.73 -49.32 36.78
C GLN A 25 -3.75 -47.84 37.20
N MET A 26 -2.74 -47.06 36.80
CA MET A 26 -2.65 -45.63 37.10
C MET A 26 -3.84 -44.86 36.51
N VAL A 27 -4.16 -45.08 35.22
CA VAL A 27 -5.31 -44.45 34.54
C VAL A 27 -6.61 -44.84 35.23
N THR A 28 -6.84 -46.13 35.49
CA THR A 28 -8.09 -46.59 36.12
C THR A 28 -8.30 -45.97 37.50
N LYS A 29 -7.23 -45.88 38.31
CA LYS A 29 -7.28 -45.25 39.63
C LYS A 29 -7.59 -43.75 39.49
N ALA A 30 -6.84 -43.03 38.65
CA ALA A 30 -7.00 -41.60 38.45
C ALA A 30 -8.40 -41.23 37.94
N LEU A 31 -8.93 -41.95 36.94
CA LEU A 31 -10.25 -41.68 36.38
C LEU A 31 -11.37 -41.94 37.40
N LYS A 32 -11.27 -43.00 38.22
CA LYS A 32 -12.22 -43.22 39.33
C LYS A 32 -12.18 -42.09 40.36
N GLU A 33 -11.00 -41.58 40.68
CA GLU A 33 -10.85 -40.42 41.59
C GLU A 33 -11.36 -39.09 40.98
N LEU A 34 -11.56 -39.05 39.66
CA LEU A 34 -12.18 -37.94 38.94
C LEU A 34 -13.69 -38.17 38.67
N ASN A 35 -14.27 -39.25 39.22
CA ASN A 35 -15.67 -39.66 39.01
C ASN A 35 -16.02 -39.98 37.54
N CYS A 36 -15.06 -40.47 36.76
CA CYS A 36 -15.30 -40.95 35.41
C CYS A 36 -15.66 -42.45 35.41
N GLU A 37 -16.57 -42.86 34.53
CA GLU A 37 -16.82 -44.27 34.25
C GLU A 37 -15.68 -44.84 33.40
N VAL A 38 -15.23 -46.05 33.71
CA VAL A 38 -14.04 -46.66 33.10
C VAL A 38 -14.39 -48.04 32.58
N GLU A 39 -14.53 -48.17 31.27
CA GLU A 39 -14.68 -49.44 30.57
C GLU A 39 -13.53 -49.61 29.57
N TRP A 40 -12.67 -50.60 29.82
CA TRP A 40 -11.53 -50.87 28.95
C TRP A 40 -11.89 -51.84 27.85
N THR A 41 -11.55 -51.45 26.63
CA THR A 41 -11.57 -52.29 25.44
C THR A 41 -10.13 -52.67 25.06
N GLN A 42 -9.98 -53.83 24.42
CA GLN A 42 -8.70 -54.31 23.94
C GLN A 42 -8.83 -54.76 22.49
N GLU A 43 -7.95 -54.23 21.65
CA GLU A 43 -7.86 -54.60 20.24
C GLU A 43 -7.01 -55.85 20.02
N LYS A 44 -7.17 -56.49 18.85
CA LYS A 44 -6.33 -57.62 18.42
C LYS A 44 -4.85 -57.27 18.31
N SER A 45 -4.55 -55.99 18.08
CA SER A 45 -3.20 -55.40 18.05
C SER A 45 -2.51 -55.37 19.42
N GLY A 46 -3.25 -55.63 20.50
CA GLY A 46 -2.77 -55.50 21.88
C GLY A 46 -2.94 -54.09 22.46
N VAL A 47 -3.38 -53.11 21.67
CA VAL A 47 -3.72 -51.77 22.13
C VAL A 47 -4.93 -51.86 23.06
N ARG A 48 -4.83 -51.17 24.21
CA ARG A 48 -5.96 -51.03 25.15
C ARG A 48 -6.41 -49.59 25.11
N PHE A 49 -7.73 -49.37 25.04
CA PHE A 49 -8.28 -48.03 25.07
C PHE A 49 -9.45 -47.93 26.05
N VAL A 50 -9.70 -46.72 26.52
CA VAL A 50 -10.87 -46.37 27.33
C VAL A 50 -11.41 -45.04 26.84
N GLN A 51 -12.73 -44.96 26.70
CA GLN A 51 -13.46 -43.72 26.44
C GLN A 51 -14.23 -43.33 27.69
N TYR A 52 -14.26 -42.05 27.99
CA TYR A 52 -14.89 -41.54 29.20
C TYR A 52 -15.23 -40.06 29.08
N ASP A 53 -16.18 -39.63 29.89
CA ASP A 53 -16.59 -38.23 29.98
C ASP A 53 -15.86 -37.53 31.12
N PHE A 54 -15.30 -36.37 30.83
CA PHE A 54 -14.75 -35.47 31.84
C PHE A 54 -15.31 -34.07 31.60
N GLN A 55 -16.09 -33.59 32.58
CA GLN A 55 -16.87 -32.35 32.45
C GLN A 55 -17.80 -32.40 31.23
N ARG A 56 -17.55 -31.56 30.20
CA ARG A 56 -18.31 -31.52 28.95
C ARG A 56 -17.57 -32.14 27.76
N GLY A 57 -16.40 -32.73 27.99
CA GLY A 57 -15.56 -33.32 26.94
C GLY A 57 -15.63 -34.84 26.93
N HIS A 58 -15.63 -35.41 25.73
CA HIS A 58 -15.51 -36.85 25.47
C HIS A 58 -14.05 -37.19 25.18
N PHE A 59 -13.39 -37.83 26.13
CA PHE A 59 -11.96 -38.16 26.04
C PHE A 59 -11.74 -39.64 25.81
N GLY A 60 -10.57 -39.95 25.26
CA GLY A 60 -10.06 -41.31 25.13
C GLY A 60 -8.63 -41.40 25.65
N ILE A 61 -8.23 -42.56 26.18
CA ILE A 61 -6.82 -42.85 26.47
C ILE A 61 -6.45 -44.16 25.77
N HIS A 62 -5.37 -44.12 25.00
CA HIS A 62 -4.79 -45.29 24.33
C HIS A 62 -3.49 -45.71 25.01
N LEU A 63 -3.34 -47.02 25.21
CA LEU A 63 -2.15 -47.67 25.72
C LEU A 63 -1.56 -48.56 24.63
N PHE A 64 -0.48 -48.10 24.01
CA PHE A 64 0.21 -48.85 22.96
C PHE A 64 1.18 -49.87 23.58
N PRO A 65 1.26 -51.10 23.04
CA PRO A 65 2.27 -52.07 23.47
C PRO A 65 3.70 -51.53 23.28
N GLY A 66 4.54 -51.66 24.31
CA GLY A 66 5.96 -51.26 24.25
C GLY A 66 6.23 -49.76 24.48
N THR A 67 5.21 -48.92 24.61
CA THR A 67 5.37 -47.51 24.99
C THR A 67 5.25 -47.34 26.50
N LYS A 68 6.00 -46.37 27.05
CA LYS A 68 5.88 -45.97 28.46
C LYS A 68 4.86 -44.84 28.65
N MET A 69 4.59 -44.08 27.59
CA MET A 69 3.60 -43.01 27.58
C MET A 69 2.20 -43.56 27.27
N ILE A 70 1.20 -42.83 27.76
CA ILE A 70 -0.19 -42.97 27.34
C ILE A 70 -0.49 -41.88 26.30
N GLU A 71 -1.42 -42.13 25.39
CA GLU A 71 -1.91 -41.10 24.47
C GLU A 71 -3.32 -40.69 24.89
N LEU A 72 -3.45 -39.45 25.38
CA LEU A 72 -4.73 -38.82 25.66
C LEU A 72 -5.29 -38.22 24.37
N THR A 73 -6.52 -38.57 24.01
CA THR A 73 -7.20 -38.10 22.81
C THR A 73 -8.43 -37.29 23.17
N TYR A 74 -8.60 -36.15 22.50
CA TYR A 74 -9.86 -35.39 22.48
C TYR A 74 -10.27 -35.23 21.03
N LEU A 75 -11.27 -36.00 20.61
CA LEU A 75 -11.65 -36.12 19.20
C LEU A 75 -12.84 -35.20 18.88
N TYR A 76 -12.95 -34.78 17.61
CA TYR A 76 -14.06 -33.95 17.12
C TYR A 76 -14.21 -32.64 17.90
N ILE A 77 -13.08 -31.97 18.13
CA ILE A 77 -13.02 -30.73 18.90
C ILE A 77 -13.54 -29.53 18.12
N ALA A 78 -13.54 -29.62 16.78
CA ALA A 78 -14.08 -28.65 15.85
C ALA A 78 -14.35 -29.35 14.51
N ASP A 79 -15.20 -28.74 13.68
CA ASP A 79 -15.42 -29.14 12.29
C ASP A 79 -15.56 -27.91 11.39
N THR A 80 -15.26 -28.09 10.10
CA THR A 80 -15.53 -27.08 9.06
C THR A 80 -15.83 -27.75 7.72
N ASP A 81 -16.29 -26.99 6.73
CA ASP A 81 -16.60 -27.50 5.40
C ASP A 81 -15.37 -28.06 4.69
N LEU A 82 -15.57 -29.10 3.87
CA LEU A 82 -14.47 -29.78 3.15
C LEU A 82 -13.63 -28.82 2.28
N ALA A 83 -14.22 -27.74 1.79
CA ALA A 83 -13.53 -26.69 1.04
C ALA A 83 -12.40 -26.02 1.85
N ASN A 84 -12.50 -26.00 3.19
CA ASN A 84 -11.54 -25.34 4.06
C ASN A 84 -10.37 -26.26 4.47
N VAL A 85 -10.20 -27.42 3.81
CA VAL A 85 -9.16 -28.40 4.16
C VAL A 85 -7.74 -27.80 4.11
N HIS A 86 -7.47 -26.86 3.20
CA HIS A 86 -6.17 -26.18 3.11
C HIS A 86 -5.92 -25.30 4.33
N LEU A 87 -6.93 -24.52 4.75
CA LEU A 87 -6.87 -23.69 5.97
C LEU A 87 -6.65 -24.54 7.22
N VAL A 88 -7.37 -25.66 7.36
CA VAL A 88 -7.21 -26.57 8.50
C VAL A 88 -5.80 -27.17 8.53
N ARG A 89 -5.29 -27.61 7.37
CA ARG A 89 -3.93 -28.16 7.25
C ARG A 89 -2.88 -27.14 7.67
N GLN A 90 -2.98 -25.92 7.15
CA GLN A 90 -2.08 -24.81 7.50
C GLN A 90 -2.12 -24.55 9.02
N LEU A 91 -3.32 -24.47 9.60
CA LEU A 91 -3.49 -24.19 11.01
C LEU A 91 -2.95 -25.32 11.91
N CYS A 92 -3.18 -26.58 11.56
CA CYS A 92 -2.58 -27.71 12.26
C CYS A 92 -1.04 -27.62 12.24
N ASN A 93 -0.44 -27.30 11.09
CA ASN A 93 1.01 -27.13 10.98
C ASN A 93 1.51 -25.97 11.85
N GLU A 94 0.87 -24.80 11.78
CA GLU A 94 1.23 -23.61 12.56
C GLU A 94 1.18 -23.90 14.07
N MET A 95 0.12 -24.54 14.54
CA MET A 95 -0.09 -24.83 15.96
C MET A 95 0.85 -25.92 16.46
N ASN A 96 1.18 -26.92 15.62
CA ASN A 96 2.08 -28.01 15.99
C ASN A 96 3.56 -27.60 15.97
N ILE A 97 3.99 -26.67 15.12
CA ILE A 97 5.38 -26.20 15.06
C ILE A 97 5.75 -25.36 16.30
N ASN A 98 4.79 -24.59 16.82
CA ASN A 98 5.03 -23.61 17.87
C ASN A 98 4.83 -24.16 19.29
N SER A 99 4.64 -25.47 19.46
CA SER A 99 4.25 -26.06 20.74
C SER A 99 4.77 -27.48 20.91
N ASP A 100 5.39 -27.76 22.06
CA ASP A 100 5.68 -29.13 22.53
C ASP A 100 4.45 -29.79 23.22
N GLY A 101 3.28 -29.16 23.09
CA GLY A 101 2.02 -29.56 23.71
C GLY A 101 1.21 -30.57 22.89
N PRO A 102 -0.13 -30.48 22.90
CA PRO A 102 -0.96 -31.44 22.20
C PRO A 102 -0.88 -31.26 20.68
N ARG A 103 -0.85 -32.37 19.94
CA ARG A 103 -0.81 -32.41 18.48
C ARG A 103 -2.22 -32.27 17.92
N PHE A 104 -2.39 -31.29 17.03
CA PHE A 104 -3.59 -31.12 16.22
C PHE A 104 -3.52 -31.99 14.98
N CYS A 105 -4.57 -32.78 14.75
CA CYS A 105 -4.73 -33.64 13.58
C CYS A 105 -6.12 -33.41 12.99
N TYR A 106 -6.27 -33.61 11.69
CA TYR A 106 -7.57 -33.57 11.04
C TYR A 106 -7.87 -34.88 10.30
N THR A 107 -9.15 -35.18 10.13
CA THR A 107 -9.63 -36.26 9.27
C THR A 107 -10.69 -35.73 8.30
N LEU A 108 -10.85 -36.42 7.17
CA LEU A 108 -11.84 -36.04 6.16
C LEU A 108 -13.09 -36.91 6.35
N ASN A 109 -14.23 -36.24 6.48
CA ASN A 109 -15.54 -36.87 6.59
C ASN A 109 -16.32 -36.62 5.31
N GLU A 110 -15.99 -37.38 4.26
CA GLU A 110 -16.60 -37.24 2.93
C GLU A 110 -18.13 -37.39 2.98
N ALA A 111 -18.64 -38.29 3.82
CA ALA A 111 -20.08 -38.52 3.97
C ALA A 111 -20.84 -37.30 4.50
N LYS A 112 -20.19 -36.47 5.34
CA LYS A 112 -20.76 -35.23 5.88
C LYS A 112 -20.27 -33.97 5.16
N ASN A 113 -19.36 -34.11 4.19
CA ASN A 113 -18.65 -33.01 3.54
C ASN A 113 -17.94 -32.07 4.54
N LYS A 114 -17.29 -32.66 5.56
CA LYS A 114 -16.63 -31.94 6.65
C LYS A 114 -15.18 -32.36 6.83
N VAL A 115 -14.39 -31.46 7.43
CA VAL A 115 -13.08 -31.74 8.00
C VAL A 115 -13.24 -31.76 9.52
N ASP A 116 -12.96 -32.90 10.14
CA ASP A 116 -13.05 -33.08 11.59
C ASP A 116 -11.67 -32.86 12.22
N ILE A 117 -11.59 -32.10 13.32
CA ILE A 117 -10.34 -31.79 14.02
C ILE A 117 -10.24 -32.55 15.34
N HIS A 118 -9.05 -33.02 15.66
CA HIS A 118 -8.74 -33.88 16.80
C HIS A 118 -7.46 -33.41 17.50
N LEU A 119 -7.37 -33.72 18.79
CA LEU A 119 -6.19 -33.48 19.62
C LEU A 119 -5.65 -34.79 20.18
N PHE A 120 -4.33 -34.94 20.10
CA PHE A 120 -3.58 -36.06 20.64
C PHE A 120 -2.48 -35.56 21.55
N PHE A 121 -2.36 -36.11 22.76
CA PHE A 121 -1.36 -35.67 23.72
C PHE A 121 -0.71 -36.85 24.44
N ASP A 122 0.58 -37.04 24.19
CA ASP A 122 1.36 -38.09 24.85
C ASP A 122 1.78 -37.65 26.26
N LEU A 123 1.43 -38.46 27.24
CA LEU A 123 1.67 -38.18 28.66
C LEU A 123 2.44 -39.31 29.31
N LEU A 124 3.46 -38.94 30.08
CA LEU A 124 4.08 -39.86 31.03
C LEU A 124 3.38 -39.73 32.38
N LEU A 125 2.80 -40.82 32.87
CA LEU A 125 2.15 -40.84 34.17
C LEU A 125 3.12 -41.19 35.29
N ASP A 126 2.88 -40.58 36.44
CA ASP A 126 3.52 -40.90 37.72
C ASP A 126 2.46 -41.46 38.67
N SER A 127 2.80 -42.49 39.45
CA SER A 127 1.82 -43.21 40.28
C SER A 127 1.16 -42.34 41.35
N ASP A 128 1.88 -41.33 41.85
CA ASP A 128 1.40 -40.46 42.92
C ASP A 128 0.66 -39.23 42.36
N ARG A 129 0.94 -38.86 41.10
CA ARG A 129 0.39 -37.64 40.46
C ARG A 129 -0.51 -37.90 39.26
N ALA A 130 -0.80 -39.15 38.90
CA ALA A 130 -1.57 -39.49 37.70
C ALA A 130 -2.91 -38.74 37.59
N LYS A 131 -3.63 -38.56 38.70
CA LYS A 131 -4.87 -37.78 38.76
C LYS A 131 -4.65 -36.33 38.34
N ASP A 132 -3.65 -35.68 38.92
CA ASP A 132 -3.36 -34.27 38.68
C ASP A 132 -2.82 -34.05 37.26
N ILE A 133 -1.99 -34.98 36.77
CA ILE A 133 -1.48 -34.96 35.39
C ILE A 133 -2.64 -35.04 34.40
N LEU A 134 -3.53 -36.03 34.56
CA LEU A 134 -4.66 -36.22 33.66
C LEU A 134 -5.66 -35.06 33.73
N SER A 135 -6.04 -34.60 34.92
CA SER A 135 -6.99 -33.50 35.06
C SER A 135 -6.44 -32.20 34.46
N THR A 136 -5.16 -31.89 34.71
CA THR A 136 -4.48 -30.72 34.14
C THR A 136 -4.40 -30.82 32.62
N ALA A 137 -3.99 -31.97 32.09
CA ALA A 137 -3.90 -32.19 30.65
C ALA A 137 -5.27 -32.03 29.97
N MET A 138 -6.32 -32.65 30.50
CA MET A 138 -7.68 -32.50 29.96
C MET A 138 -8.19 -31.05 30.03
N SER A 139 -7.92 -30.33 31.12
CA SER A 139 -8.25 -28.90 31.23
C SER A 139 -7.50 -28.04 30.21
N ASN A 140 -6.22 -28.33 29.96
CA ASN A 140 -5.42 -27.64 28.95
C ASN A 140 -5.89 -27.93 27.52
N LEU A 141 -6.42 -29.13 27.26
CA LEU A 141 -6.98 -29.50 25.96
C LEU A 141 -8.23 -28.66 25.61
N PHE A 142 -9.09 -28.30 26.57
CA PHE A 142 -10.17 -27.34 26.33
C PHE A 142 -9.66 -25.95 25.93
N GLY A 143 -8.57 -25.49 26.57
CA GLY A 143 -7.90 -24.25 26.17
C GLY A 143 -7.35 -24.31 24.75
N SER A 144 -6.75 -25.46 24.39
CA SER A 144 -6.20 -25.72 23.05
C SER A 144 -7.29 -25.76 21.99
N GLN A 145 -8.45 -26.39 22.28
CA GLN A 145 -9.63 -26.36 21.44
C GLN A 145 -10.11 -24.92 21.19
N ASN A 146 -10.30 -24.13 22.26
CA ASN A 146 -10.76 -22.75 22.12
C ASN A 146 -9.80 -21.89 21.28
N ALA A 147 -8.49 -22.03 21.50
CA ALA A 147 -7.47 -21.34 20.70
C ALA A 147 -7.54 -21.73 19.23
N PHE A 148 -7.72 -23.02 18.94
CA PHE A 148 -7.88 -23.51 17.57
C PHE A 148 -9.14 -22.96 16.91
N CYS A 149 -10.31 -23.02 17.57
CA CYS A 149 -11.56 -22.49 17.02
C CYS A 149 -11.47 -20.99 16.71
N GLN A 150 -10.92 -20.19 17.64
CA GLN A 150 -10.74 -18.74 17.41
C GLN A 150 -9.82 -18.46 16.21
N ARG A 151 -8.76 -19.25 16.06
CA ARG A 151 -7.83 -19.09 14.95
C ARG A 151 -8.44 -19.56 13.63
N LEU A 152 -9.22 -20.65 13.65
CA LEU A 152 -9.97 -21.14 12.51
C LEU A 152 -10.95 -20.09 11.99
N ASP A 153 -11.75 -19.48 12.87
CA ASP A 153 -12.67 -18.38 12.50
C ASP A 153 -11.92 -17.21 11.85
N THR A 154 -10.71 -16.91 12.34
CA THR A 154 -9.88 -15.82 11.80
C THR A 154 -9.38 -16.15 10.40
N VAL A 155 -8.81 -17.34 10.17
CA VAL A 155 -8.29 -17.72 8.86
C VAL A 155 -9.40 -17.93 7.83
N GLU A 156 -10.58 -18.41 8.23
CA GLU A 156 -11.75 -18.49 7.34
C GLU A 156 -12.24 -17.10 6.91
N LYS A 157 -12.18 -16.12 7.80
CA LYS A 157 -12.51 -14.73 7.48
C LYS A 157 -11.48 -14.13 6.52
N GLU A 158 -10.19 -14.32 6.78
CA GLU A 158 -9.10 -13.88 5.90
C GLU A 158 -9.20 -14.53 4.50
N ALA A 159 -9.50 -15.83 4.43
CA ALA A 159 -9.73 -16.55 3.19
C ALA A 159 -10.87 -15.96 2.36
N LYS A 160 -12.01 -15.64 3.01
CA LYS A 160 -13.14 -14.97 2.36
C LYS A 160 -12.81 -13.56 1.87
N GLU A 161 -12.06 -12.78 2.66
CA GLU A 161 -11.65 -11.43 2.27
C GLU A 161 -10.67 -11.42 1.09
N ASN A 162 -9.84 -12.47 0.96
CA ASN A 162 -8.87 -12.63 -0.13
C ASN A 162 -9.38 -13.50 -1.29
N GLU A 163 -10.63 -13.95 -1.26
CA GLU A 163 -11.25 -14.83 -2.27
C GLU A 163 -10.39 -16.08 -2.61
N THR A 164 -9.76 -16.69 -1.59
CA THR A 164 -8.88 -17.86 -1.74
C THR A 164 -9.17 -18.90 -0.66
N ASP A 165 -8.96 -20.18 -0.97
CA ASP A 165 -9.02 -21.30 -0.02
C ASP A 165 -7.63 -21.73 0.49
N ASP A 166 -6.55 -21.20 -0.09
CA ASP A 166 -5.16 -21.47 0.28
C ASP A 166 -4.39 -20.15 0.53
N LEU A 167 -4.49 -19.67 1.77
CA LEU A 167 -3.82 -18.43 2.22
C LEU A 167 -2.29 -18.54 2.16
N GLU A 168 -1.73 -19.74 2.32
CA GLU A 168 -0.28 -19.96 2.25
C GLU A 168 0.22 -19.78 0.81
N ALA A 169 -0.46 -20.41 -0.16
CA ALA A 169 -0.18 -20.23 -1.58
C ALA A 169 -0.38 -18.77 -2.02
N ALA A 170 -1.51 -18.16 -1.67
CA ALA A 170 -1.81 -16.77 -2.02
C ALA A 170 -0.75 -15.79 -1.49
N LYS A 171 -0.26 -16.00 -0.25
CA LYS A 171 0.81 -15.20 0.33
C LYS A 171 2.13 -15.39 -0.42
N SER A 172 2.47 -16.63 -0.77
CA SER A 172 3.65 -16.95 -1.58
C SER A 172 3.61 -16.26 -2.95
N ASP A 173 2.44 -16.23 -3.60
CA ASP A 173 2.25 -15.58 -4.90
C ASP A 173 2.41 -14.05 -4.81
N VAL A 174 1.94 -13.43 -3.73
CA VAL A 174 2.15 -12.00 -3.47
C VAL A 174 3.62 -11.69 -3.20
N GLU A 175 4.30 -12.49 -2.38
CA GLU A 175 5.74 -12.33 -2.11
C GLU A 175 6.57 -12.47 -3.40
N ARG A 176 6.22 -13.44 -4.24
CA ARG A 176 6.82 -13.67 -5.56
C ARG A 176 6.56 -12.51 -6.52
N SER A 177 5.33 -11.99 -6.56
CA SER A 177 4.97 -10.83 -7.37
C SER A 177 5.74 -9.56 -6.96
N CYS A 178 5.84 -9.31 -5.66
CA CYS A 178 6.64 -8.21 -5.13
C CYS A 178 8.14 -8.35 -5.43
N TYR A 179 8.67 -9.57 -5.41
CA TYR A 179 10.05 -9.83 -5.84
C TYR A 179 10.26 -9.39 -7.30
N MET A 180 9.39 -9.82 -8.22
CA MET A 180 9.49 -9.50 -9.64
C MET A 180 9.42 -7.99 -9.91
N ILE A 181 8.50 -7.27 -9.25
CA ILE A 181 8.37 -5.81 -9.36
C ILE A 181 9.66 -5.11 -8.90
N ARG A 182 10.24 -5.55 -7.78
CA ARG A 182 11.44 -4.93 -7.20
C ARG A 182 12.68 -5.19 -8.03
N GLU A 183 12.87 -6.40 -8.56
CA GLU A 183 13.97 -6.72 -9.47
C GLU A 183 13.89 -5.89 -10.75
N GLN A 184 12.68 -5.65 -11.24
CA GLN A 184 12.46 -4.79 -12.38
C GLN A 184 12.79 -3.33 -12.09
N GLU A 185 12.32 -2.77 -10.96
CA GLU A 185 12.70 -1.42 -10.54
C GLU A 185 14.22 -1.30 -10.36
N LEU A 186 14.83 -2.24 -9.64
CA LEU A 186 16.26 -2.28 -9.38
C LEU A 186 17.06 -2.26 -10.68
N THR A 187 16.64 -3.01 -11.69
CA THR A 187 17.33 -3.10 -12.99
C THR A 187 17.21 -1.82 -13.81
N HIS A 188 16.07 -1.12 -13.74
CA HIS A 188 15.73 -0.02 -14.66
C HIS A 188 15.75 1.37 -14.02
N GLN A 189 15.97 1.47 -12.71
CA GLN A 189 16.09 2.76 -12.02
C GLN A 189 17.23 3.59 -12.62
N LYS A 190 17.01 4.90 -12.72
CA LYS A 190 17.98 5.84 -13.32
C LYS A 190 19.23 6.00 -12.45
N ILE A 191 19.04 6.00 -11.14
CA ILE A 191 20.11 6.17 -10.15
C ILE A 191 20.51 4.79 -9.64
N ALA A 192 21.81 4.49 -9.73
CA ALA A 192 22.38 3.21 -9.28
C ALA A 192 21.68 1.95 -9.86
N PRO A 193 21.58 1.80 -11.19
CA PRO A 193 20.92 0.66 -11.81
C PRO A 193 21.59 -0.66 -11.38
N GLY A 194 20.80 -1.62 -10.94
CA GLY A 194 21.25 -2.95 -10.53
C GLY A 194 22.09 -2.96 -9.24
N TRP A 195 21.95 -1.96 -8.37
CA TRP A 195 22.81 -1.87 -7.18
C TRP A 195 22.46 -2.93 -6.13
N ARG A 196 23.35 -3.92 -6.03
CA ARG A 196 23.29 -5.00 -5.05
C ARG A 196 24.47 -4.93 -4.09
N GLN A 197 24.24 -5.37 -2.86
CA GLN A 197 25.24 -5.47 -1.81
C GLN A 197 25.13 -6.81 -1.07
N ASN A 198 26.17 -7.14 -0.31
CA ASN A 198 26.19 -8.26 0.64
C ASN A 198 27.30 -8.01 1.66
N ASP A 199 27.50 -8.95 2.60
CA ASP A 199 28.52 -8.88 3.65
C ASP A 199 29.94 -8.55 3.12
N ASN A 200 30.26 -8.94 1.88
CA ASN A 200 31.57 -8.73 1.26
C ASN A 200 31.63 -7.47 0.37
N LYS A 201 30.48 -6.89 0.03
CA LYS A 201 30.34 -5.74 -0.86
C LYS A 201 29.32 -4.77 -0.26
N PRO A 202 29.68 -3.99 0.77
CA PRO A 202 28.76 -3.06 1.42
C PRO A 202 28.40 -1.87 0.52
N ALA A 203 27.17 -1.35 0.64
CA ALA A 203 26.79 -0.08 0.02
C ALA A 203 27.31 1.08 0.87
N SER A 204 28.56 1.46 0.62
CA SER A 204 29.21 2.56 1.35
C SER A 204 28.55 3.92 1.08
N LEU A 205 28.63 4.82 2.07
CA LEU A 205 28.21 6.21 1.92
C LEU A 205 28.93 6.91 0.76
N THR A 206 30.23 6.65 0.56
CA THR A 206 30.99 7.21 -0.56
C THR A 206 30.41 6.78 -1.91
N GLN A 207 30.05 5.51 -2.05
CA GLN A 207 29.41 5.02 -3.27
C GLN A 207 28.06 5.70 -3.53
N TRP A 208 27.25 5.93 -2.48
CA TRP A 208 26.00 6.69 -2.61
C TRP A 208 26.24 8.13 -3.07
N MET A 209 27.19 8.82 -2.44
CA MET A 209 27.53 10.21 -2.79
C MET A 209 27.99 10.34 -4.24
N ASP A 210 28.79 9.39 -4.72
CA ASP A 210 29.24 9.35 -6.11
C ASP A 210 28.09 9.02 -7.08
N VAL A 211 27.44 7.88 -6.91
CA VAL A 211 26.46 7.37 -7.88
C VAL A 211 25.20 8.23 -7.95
N ALA A 212 24.70 8.72 -6.81
CA ALA A 212 23.47 9.51 -6.78
C ALA A 212 23.73 11.00 -7.03
N PHE A 213 24.80 11.57 -6.45
CA PHE A 213 25.03 13.02 -6.48
C PHE A 213 26.22 13.46 -7.35
N GLY A 214 27.05 12.55 -7.83
CA GLY A 214 28.29 12.86 -8.56
C GLY A 214 29.37 13.46 -7.67
N MET A 215 29.36 13.13 -6.38
CA MET A 215 30.20 13.75 -5.34
C MET A 215 31.27 12.78 -4.80
N ALA A 216 32.04 12.12 -5.67
CA ALA A 216 33.07 11.15 -5.26
C ALA A 216 34.14 11.70 -4.29
N ASN A 217 34.51 12.98 -4.43
CA ASN A 217 35.62 13.60 -3.69
C ASN A 217 35.16 14.47 -2.51
N PHE A 218 33.96 14.23 -1.98
CA PHE A 218 33.49 14.94 -0.81
C PHE A 218 34.38 14.64 0.42
N VAL A 219 34.47 15.59 1.34
CA VAL A 219 35.23 15.45 2.59
C VAL A 219 34.24 15.42 3.74
N PRO A 220 33.90 14.24 4.30
CA PRO A 220 32.98 14.17 5.43
C PRO A 220 33.61 14.74 6.70
N SER A 221 32.77 15.41 7.48
CA SER A 221 33.13 15.99 8.77
C SER A 221 32.41 15.30 9.92
N GLU A 222 31.09 15.15 9.80
CA GLU A 222 30.24 14.59 10.84
C GLU A 222 29.13 13.77 10.19
N LEU A 223 28.81 12.62 10.78
CA LEU A 223 27.65 11.81 10.43
C LEU A 223 26.87 11.51 11.70
N THR A 224 25.61 11.94 11.74
CA THR A 224 24.68 11.58 12.80
C THR A 224 23.72 10.51 12.29
N ILE A 225 23.63 9.39 12.99
CA ILE A 225 22.77 8.26 12.65
C ILE A 225 21.65 8.22 13.68
N VAL A 226 20.42 8.36 13.21
CA VAL A 226 19.21 8.38 14.03
C VAL A 226 18.42 7.12 13.76
N THR A 227 18.32 6.29 14.79
CA THR A 227 17.46 5.10 14.85
C THR A 227 16.53 5.25 16.07
N ASN A 228 16.40 4.20 16.90
CA ASN A 228 15.85 4.31 18.25
C ASN A 228 16.82 5.04 19.19
N GLU A 229 18.09 5.06 18.82
CA GLU A 229 19.18 5.77 19.48
C GLU A 229 19.87 6.72 18.50
N ILE A 230 20.61 7.69 19.04
CA ILE A 230 21.39 8.64 18.24
C ILE A 230 22.87 8.27 18.39
N HIS A 231 23.53 7.99 17.27
CA HIS A 231 24.96 7.74 17.21
C HIS A 231 25.65 8.83 16.40
N HIS A 232 26.82 9.27 16.85
CA HIS A 232 27.61 10.29 16.18
C HIS A 232 28.96 9.72 15.75
N LEU A 233 29.31 9.90 14.48
CA LEU A 233 30.61 9.59 13.90
C LEU A 233 31.28 10.89 13.46
N ALA A 234 32.53 11.07 13.87
CA ALA A 234 33.38 12.20 13.48
C ALA A 234 34.70 11.74 12.81
N ASP A 235 34.97 10.43 12.80
CA ASP A 235 36.13 9.89 12.09
C ASP A 235 35.86 9.83 10.59
N ARG A 236 36.69 10.53 9.81
CA ARG A 236 36.50 10.69 8.37
C ARG A 236 36.48 9.34 7.65
N GLN A 237 37.43 8.45 7.93
CA GLN A 237 37.53 7.16 7.24
C GLN A 237 36.32 6.28 7.56
N ALA A 238 35.89 6.25 8.83
CA ALA A 238 34.69 5.53 9.24
C ALA A 238 33.42 6.05 8.56
N ILE A 239 33.30 7.37 8.35
CA ILE A 239 32.16 7.95 7.62
C ILE A 239 32.21 7.57 6.13
N GLU A 240 33.38 7.65 5.49
CA GLU A 240 33.54 7.34 4.05
C GLU A 240 33.14 5.89 3.73
N VAL A 241 33.53 4.93 4.59
CA VAL A 241 33.23 3.50 4.41
C VAL A 241 31.95 3.05 5.11
N PHE A 242 31.18 3.98 5.70
CA PHE A 242 29.97 3.66 6.44
C PHE A 242 28.99 2.90 5.55
N ASP A 243 28.61 1.68 5.94
CA ASP A 243 27.66 0.86 5.22
C ASP A 243 26.21 1.28 5.54
N LEU A 244 25.52 1.76 4.51
CA LEU A 244 24.15 2.23 4.57
C LEU A 244 23.14 1.12 4.93
N SER A 245 23.52 -0.15 4.85
CA SER A 245 22.67 -1.27 5.25
C SER A 245 22.55 -1.45 6.77
N THR A 246 23.62 -1.14 7.50
CA THR A 246 23.81 -1.51 8.91
C THR A 246 22.78 -0.92 9.88
N PRO A 247 22.18 0.27 9.65
CA PRO A 247 21.12 0.75 10.52
C PRO A 247 19.84 -0.09 10.44
N LEU A 248 19.61 -0.76 9.30
CA LEU A 248 18.39 -1.52 9.02
C LEU A 248 18.59 -3.04 9.17
N ILE A 249 19.77 -3.56 8.82
CA ILE A 249 20.03 -4.99 8.63
C ILE A 249 21.13 -5.45 9.60
N GLU A 250 20.82 -6.50 10.35
CA GLU A 250 21.77 -7.19 11.23
C GLU A 250 21.54 -8.71 11.15
N GLY A 251 22.61 -9.49 11.03
CA GLY A 251 22.52 -10.94 10.93
C GLY A 251 21.66 -11.45 9.76
N GLY A 252 21.66 -10.72 8.63
CA GLY A 252 20.87 -11.06 7.44
C GLY A 252 19.35 -10.88 7.62
N LYS A 253 18.91 -10.04 8.58
CA LYS A 253 17.50 -9.74 8.83
C LYS A 253 17.29 -8.25 9.05
N PHE A 254 16.12 -7.75 8.67
CA PHE A 254 15.70 -6.41 9.07
C PHE A 254 15.47 -6.37 10.58
N VAL A 255 16.23 -5.52 11.26
CA VAL A 255 16.05 -5.20 12.68
C VAL A 255 15.24 -3.92 12.89
N ARG A 256 15.12 -3.09 11.85
CA ARG A 256 14.38 -1.82 11.88
C ARG A 256 13.69 -1.54 10.54
N GLN A 257 12.60 -0.77 10.60
CA GLN A 257 11.86 -0.36 9.39
C GLN A 257 12.45 0.88 8.72
N HIS A 258 13.07 1.78 9.47
CA HIS A 258 13.65 3.00 8.94
C HIS A 258 14.83 3.48 9.79
N ALA A 259 15.69 4.30 9.18
CA ALA A 259 16.75 5.04 9.84
C ALA A 259 16.99 6.36 9.09
N MET A 260 17.50 7.37 9.78
CA MET A 260 17.85 8.67 9.20
C MET A 260 19.32 8.95 9.45
N LEU A 261 20.00 9.48 8.44
CA LEU A 261 21.38 9.94 8.56
C LEU A 261 21.43 11.42 8.23
N ASP A 262 22.21 12.16 9.00
CA ASP A 262 22.51 13.56 8.76
C ASP A 262 24.01 13.70 8.56
N LEU A 263 24.40 13.94 7.31
CA LEU A 263 25.77 14.06 6.87
C LEU A 263 26.16 15.53 6.72
N ILE A 264 27.30 15.88 7.29
CA ILE A 264 27.94 17.17 7.13
C ILE A 264 29.28 16.97 6.47
N PHE A 265 29.52 17.73 5.40
CA PHE A 265 30.69 17.55 4.56
C PHE A 265 31.10 18.84 3.85
N PHE A 266 32.26 18.80 3.20
CA PHE A 266 32.81 19.86 2.38
C PHE A 266 33.13 19.34 0.98
N LEU A 267 33.08 20.23 -0.01
CA LEU A 267 33.57 19.91 -1.36
C LEU A 267 34.96 20.54 -1.57
N PRO A 268 35.89 19.87 -2.26
CA PRO A 268 37.21 20.43 -2.56
C PRO A 268 37.16 21.75 -3.34
N SER A 269 36.12 21.96 -4.15
CA SER A 269 35.88 23.20 -4.88
C SER A 269 35.43 24.37 -3.99
N ALA A 270 34.94 24.09 -2.78
CA ALA A 270 34.43 25.05 -1.82
C ALA A 270 34.79 24.60 -0.38
N PRO A 271 36.08 24.60 -0.02
CA PRO A 271 36.58 23.96 1.20
C PRO A 271 36.04 24.60 2.48
N ASP A 272 35.68 25.89 2.43
CA ASP A 272 35.13 26.63 3.59
C ASP A 272 33.60 26.59 3.65
N THR A 273 32.93 25.95 2.69
CA THR A 273 31.47 25.88 2.63
C THR A 273 30.97 24.57 3.21
N ARG A 274 30.40 24.64 4.42
CA ARG A 274 29.75 23.50 5.08
C ARG A 274 28.47 23.12 4.32
N GLN A 275 28.42 21.90 3.80
CA GLN A 275 27.23 21.30 3.20
C GLN A 275 26.57 20.31 4.16
N ARG A 276 25.27 20.11 3.97
CA ARG A 276 24.47 19.19 4.76
C ARG A 276 23.54 18.37 3.86
N MET A 277 23.51 17.06 4.10
CA MET A 277 22.63 16.13 3.41
C MET A 277 21.89 15.28 4.44
N THR A 278 20.59 15.12 4.23
CA THR A 278 19.80 14.14 4.97
C THR A 278 19.61 12.89 4.11
N ILE A 279 19.78 11.71 4.69
CA ILE A 279 19.61 10.43 4.00
C ILE A 279 18.59 9.61 4.78
N SER A 280 17.47 9.28 4.15
CA SER A 280 16.45 8.39 4.69
C SER A 280 16.68 6.98 4.17
N LEU A 281 16.76 6.02 5.08
CA LEU A 281 16.82 4.59 4.78
C LEU A 281 15.50 3.96 5.19
N GLN A 282 14.86 3.22 4.29
CA GLN A 282 13.56 2.60 4.54
C GLN A 282 13.52 1.16 4.05
N GLN A 283 13.03 0.26 4.89
CA GLN A 283 12.69 -1.09 4.49
C GLN A 283 11.58 -1.06 3.43
N VAL A 284 11.77 -1.79 2.33
CA VAL A 284 10.78 -1.94 1.25
C VAL A 284 10.15 -3.33 1.27
N GLY A 285 10.94 -4.36 1.59
CA GLY A 285 10.42 -5.71 1.77
C GLY A 285 11.51 -6.76 1.67
N LYS A 286 11.11 -8.02 1.74
CA LYS A 286 12.00 -9.18 1.62
C LYS A 286 11.48 -10.14 0.55
N ALA A 287 12.39 -10.87 -0.05
CA ALA A 287 12.15 -12.11 -0.76
C ALA A 287 12.97 -13.22 -0.07
N LYS A 288 12.83 -14.47 -0.52
CA LYS A 288 13.44 -15.66 0.11
C LYS A 288 14.89 -15.46 0.56
N ASP A 289 15.71 -14.85 -0.28
CA ASP A 289 17.16 -14.67 -0.05
C ASP A 289 17.64 -13.22 -0.31
N ILE A 290 16.73 -12.24 -0.34
CA ILE A 290 17.05 -10.84 -0.65
C ILE A 290 16.27 -9.90 0.26
N LEU A 291 16.94 -8.88 0.79
CA LEU A 291 16.33 -7.79 1.53
C LEU A 291 16.39 -6.50 0.72
N TYR A 292 15.24 -5.87 0.47
CA TYR A 292 15.14 -4.63 -0.29
C TYR A 292 14.91 -3.45 0.64
N TYR A 293 15.70 -2.41 0.44
CA TYR A 293 15.55 -1.13 1.14
C TYR A 293 15.78 0.02 0.17
N ARG A 294 15.19 1.17 0.48
CA ARG A 294 15.29 2.39 -0.31
C ARG A 294 16.18 3.39 0.40
N ILE A 295 17.05 4.02 -0.38
CA ILE A 295 17.89 5.13 0.06
C ILE A 295 17.33 6.39 -0.60
N THR A 296 17.05 7.42 0.18
CA THR A 296 16.62 8.73 -0.33
C THR A 296 17.50 9.81 0.28
N GLY A 297 18.37 10.39 -0.54
CA GLY A 297 19.25 11.50 -0.15
C GLY A 297 18.63 12.84 -0.53
N THR A 298 18.74 13.83 0.34
CA THR A 298 18.36 15.22 0.09
C THR A 298 19.52 16.13 0.44
N LEU A 299 20.13 16.72 -0.58
CA LEU A 299 21.12 17.78 -0.41
C LEU A 299 20.39 19.08 -0.08
N LEU A 300 20.71 19.66 1.08
CA LEU A 300 20.07 20.88 1.54
C LEU A 300 20.65 22.12 0.81
N PRO A 301 19.80 23.10 0.46
CA PRO A 301 20.22 24.28 -0.25
C PRO A 301 21.08 25.16 0.64
N LEU A 302 22.09 25.79 0.05
CA LEU A 302 22.87 26.80 0.73
C LEU A 302 22.13 28.15 0.72
N PRO A 303 22.34 29.00 1.74
CA PRO A 303 21.74 30.33 1.73
C PRO A 303 22.31 31.18 0.59
N ALA A 304 21.46 32.01 0.02
CA ALA A 304 21.86 33.02 -0.95
C ALA A 304 22.81 34.04 -0.30
N THR A 305 23.81 34.48 -1.05
CA THR A 305 24.80 35.48 -0.62
C THR A 305 25.12 36.39 -1.82
N PRO A 306 25.80 37.54 -1.65
CA PRO A 306 26.20 38.37 -2.79
C PRO A 306 27.01 37.63 -3.87
N SER A 307 27.72 36.56 -3.51
CA SER A 307 28.45 35.68 -4.43
C SER A 307 27.68 34.43 -4.88
N ARG A 308 26.46 34.20 -4.36
CA ARG A 308 25.60 33.03 -4.67
C ARG A 308 24.17 33.48 -4.94
N SER A 309 23.82 33.57 -6.22
CA SER A 309 22.48 33.92 -6.70
C SER A 309 21.41 32.92 -6.25
N LEU A 310 20.17 33.39 -6.06
CA LEU A 310 18.98 32.55 -5.82
C LEU A 310 18.71 31.51 -6.92
N SER A 311 19.20 31.76 -8.14
CA SER A 311 19.06 30.86 -9.29
C SER A 311 20.22 29.87 -9.45
N SER A 312 21.19 29.87 -8.53
CA SER A 312 22.33 28.96 -8.62
C SER A 312 21.93 27.51 -8.30
N VAL A 313 22.72 26.54 -8.78
CA VAL A 313 22.50 25.12 -8.46
C VAL A 313 22.60 24.87 -6.95
N GLU A 314 23.48 25.60 -6.27
CA GLU A 314 23.76 25.47 -4.83
C GLU A 314 22.62 25.96 -3.93
N THR A 315 21.75 26.83 -4.43
CA THR A 315 20.57 27.35 -3.70
C THR A 315 19.33 26.49 -3.93
N ASN A 316 19.40 25.45 -4.78
CA ASN A 316 18.31 24.53 -5.03
C ASN A 316 18.46 23.25 -4.20
N VAL A 317 17.33 22.69 -3.77
CA VAL A 317 17.28 21.35 -3.18
C VAL A 317 17.57 20.34 -4.29
N ARG A 318 18.43 19.35 -4.01
CA ARG A 318 18.59 18.17 -4.87
C ARG A 318 18.22 16.91 -4.10
N MET A 319 17.35 16.10 -4.67
CA MET A 319 16.88 14.86 -4.06
C MET A 319 17.08 13.72 -5.05
N GLU A 320 17.62 12.60 -4.55
CA GLU A 320 17.85 11.38 -5.32
C GLU A 320 17.35 10.18 -4.50
N SER A 321 16.78 9.19 -5.16
CA SER A 321 16.27 7.98 -4.51
C SER A 321 16.57 6.74 -5.34
N ALA A 322 16.99 5.66 -4.69
CA ALA A 322 17.27 4.38 -5.34
C ALA A 322 16.83 3.21 -4.45
N LEU A 323 16.34 2.14 -5.10
CA LEU A 323 16.16 0.84 -4.47
C LEU A 323 17.51 0.11 -4.44
N VAL A 324 17.83 -0.53 -3.32
CA VAL A 324 19.05 -1.34 -3.16
C VAL A 324 18.66 -2.71 -2.62
N ALA A 325 19.29 -3.75 -3.17
CA ALA A 325 19.11 -5.13 -2.75
C ALA A 325 20.30 -5.60 -1.90
N TYR A 326 20.03 -6.19 -0.74
CA TYR A 326 20.99 -6.92 0.08
C TYR A 326 20.79 -8.42 -0.16
N ASP A 327 21.74 -9.04 -0.84
CA ASP A 327 21.69 -10.45 -1.20
C ASP A 327 22.23 -11.31 -0.04
N LEU A 328 21.41 -12.25 0.45
CA LEU A 328 21.76 -13.17 1.55
C LEU A 328 22.57 -14.40 1.06
N ARG A 329 22.77 -14.54 -0.26
CA ARG A 329 23.56 -15.61 -0.90
C ARG A 329 24.44 -15.04 -2.01
N THR A 330 25.49 -15.76 -2.39
CA THR A 330 26.36 -15.35 -3.51
C THR A 330 25.63 -15.33 -4.86
N ASP A 331 25.70 -14.17 -5.52
CA ASP A 331 24.92 -13.56 -6.62
C ASP A 331 24.63 -14.37 -7.93
N LYS A 332 24.86 -15.69 -8.03
CA LYS A 332 24.78 -16.38 -9.33
C LYS A 332 23.43 -17.03 -9.67
N GLN A 333 22.64 -17.48 -8.68
CA GLN A 333 21.43 -18.28 -8.96
C GLN A 333 20.13 -17.45 -9.05
N LEU A 334 20.05 -16.29 -8.39
CA LEU A 334 18.82 -15.48 -8.34
C LEU A 334 18.64 -14.59 -9.58
N ASN A 335 19.74 -14.15 -10.18
CA ASN A 335 19.74 -13.24 -11.33
C ASN A 335 19.35 -13.96 -12.64
N ASP A 336 19.70 -15.26 -12.77
CA ASP A 336 19.42 -16.03 -13.99
C ASP A 336 17.92 -16.33 -14.18
N GLU A 337 17.18 -16.52 -13.09
CA GLU A 337 15.74 -16.82 -13.13
C GLU A 337 14.92 -15.58 -13.56
N PHE A 338 15.16 -14.41 -12.95
CA PHE A 338 14.51 -13.17 -13.37
C PHE A 338 14.87 -12.79 -14.81
N ILE A 339 16.18 -12.83 -15.16
CA ILE A 339 16.63 -12.48 -16.52
C ILE A 339 16.01 -13.42 -17.56
N TYR A 340 15.85 -14.71 -17.24
CA TYR A 340 15.21 -15.68 -18.11
C TYR A 340 13.71 -15.35 -18.31
N THR A 341 12.93 -15.25 -17.24
CA THR A 341 11.48 -14.95 -17.32
C THR A 341 11.22 -13.59 -17.96
N TRP A 342 12.07 -12.60 -17.70
CA TRP A 342 12.03 -11.28 -18.32
C TRP A 342 12.26 -11.32 -19.83
N LYS A 343 13.32 -12.00 -20.27
CA LYS A 343 13.64 -12.13 -21.70
C LYS A 343 12.55 -12.92 -22.43
N GLU A 344 11.98 -13.93 -21.79
CA GLU A 344 10.88 -14.71 -22.33
C GLU A 344 9.62 -13.85 -22.49
N ALA A 345 9.24 -13.08 -21.46
CA ALA A 345 8.15 -12.10 -21.52
C ALA A 345 8.36 -11.06 -22.65
N GLN A 346 9.56 -10.45 -22.74
CA GLN A 346 9.87 -9.49 -23.79
C GLN A 346 9.83 -10.11 -25.19
N SER A 347 10.32 -11.34 -25.35
CA SER A 347 10.29 -12.06 -26.62
C SER A 347 8.85 -12.37 -27.06
N LYS A 348 8.01 -12.86 -26.16
CA LYS A 348 6.59 -13.15 -26.44
C LYS A 348 5.83 -11.89 -26.82
N LEU A 349 6.07 -10.77 -26.12
CA LEU A 349 5.51 -9.46 -26.46
C LEU A 349 5.96 -8.97 -27.85
N ALA A 350 7.27 -9.04 -28.14
CA ALA A 350 7.81 -8.60 -29.43
C ALA A 350 7.27 -9.42 -30.62
N ASN A 351 6.88 -10.67 -30.38
CA ASN A 351 6.35 -11.59 -31.38
C ASN A 351 4.81 -11.64 -31.42
N GLY A 352 4.10 -10.84 -30.61
CA GLY A 352 2.63 -10.81 -30.55
C GLY A 352 1.99 -12.07 -29.94
N GLN A 353 2.73 -12.82 -29.11
CA GLN A 353 2.30 -14.06 -28.45
C GLN A 353 1.75 -13.79 -27.04
N GLU A 354 0.94 -12.74 -26.88
CA GLU A 354 0.44 -12.27 -25.58
C GLU A 354 -0.42 -13.31 -24.85
N GLY A 355 -1.11 -14.18 -25.59
CA GLY A 355 -1.93 -15.27 -25.03
C GLY A 355 -1.13 -16.46 -24.48
N GLU A 356 0.20 -16.48 -24.65
CA GLU A 356 1.12 -17.52 -24.16
C GLU A 356 1.94 -17.05 -22.94
N LEU A 357 1.67 -15.84 -22.44
CA LEU A 357 2.30 -15.33 -21.22
C LEU A 357 1.79 -16.13 -20.02
N THR A 358 2.72 -16.65 -19.23
CA THR A 358 2.44 -17.14 -17.87
C THR A 358 2.03 -15.98 -16.96
N ASP A 359 1.43 -16.27 -15.81
CA ASP A 359 1.01 -15.23 -14.85
C ASP A 359 2.19 -14.32 -14.41
N GLU A 360 3.39 -14.88 -14.25
CA GLU A 360 4.60 -14.13 -13.92
C GLU A 360 5.09 -13.23 -15.07
N GLU A 361 5.05 -13.74 -16.31
CA GLU A 361 5.41 -12.96 -17.50
C GLU A 361 4.38 -11.86 -17.77
N CYS A 362 3.10 -12.14 -17.52
CA CYS A 362 2.01 -11.18 -17.61
C CYS A 362 2.17 -10.09 -16.55
N LEU A 363 2.57 -10.44 -15.32
CA LEU A 363 2.89 -9.47 -14.27
C LEU A 363 4.07 -8.58 -14.67
N LEU A 364 5.18 -9.15 -15.15
CA LEU A 364 6.35 -8.38 -15.62
C LEU A 364 6.02 -7.45 -16.79
N ALA A 365 5.24 -7.97 -17.75
CA ALA A 365 4.69 -7.18 -18.85
C ALA A 365 3.83 -6.03 -18.30
N THR A 366 2.96 -6.30 -17.32
CA THR A 366 2.06 -5.31 -16.71
C THR A 366 2.81 -4.25 -15.91
N VAL A 367 3.95 -4.55 -15.29
CA VAL A 367 4.72 -3.55 -14.53
C VAL A 367 5.49 -2.62 -15.48
N LEU A 368 5.95 -3.13 -16.65
CA LEU A 368 6.52 -2.31 -17.73
C LEU A 368 5.47 -1.54 -18.55
N LEU A 369 4.33 -2.18 -18.76
CA LEU A 369 3.31 -1.83 -19.75
C LEU A 369 1.94 -1.73 -19.09
N GLN A 370 1.89 -1.21 -17.87
CA GLN A 370 0.64 -1.18 -17.12
C GLN A 370 -0.42 -0.52 -17.99
N PRO A 371 -1.46 -1.27 -18.41
CA PRO A 371 -2.21 -0.87 -19.56
C PRO A 371 -2.93 0.43 -19.19
N VAL A 372 -2.75 1.45 -20.02
CA VAL A 372 -3.45 2.73 -19.92
C VAL A 372 -4.95 2.49 -19.67
N ALA A 373 -5.51 1.43 -20.26
CA ALA A 373 -6.89 0.98 -20.06
C ALA A 373 -7.25 0.65 -18.60
N SER A 374 -6.38 0.01 -17.82
CA SER A 374 -6.65 -0.34 -16.40
C SER A 374 -6.66 0.91 -15.52
N TYR A 375 -5.65 1.78 -15.68
CA TYR A 375 -5.59 3.07 -15.01
C TYR A 375 -6.77 3.96 -15.37
N LEU A 376 -7.10 4.02 -16.66
CA LEU A 376 -8.24 4.77 -17.17
C LEU A 376 -9.54 4.23 -16.60
N TYR A 377 -9.75 2.92 -16.60
CA TYR A 377 -10.95 2.29 -16.04
C TYR A 377 -11.15 2.66 -14.57
N ARG A 378 -10.11 2.50 -13.75
CA ARG A 378 -10.20 2.80 -12.31
C ARG A 378 -10.33 4.31 -12.06
N GLY A 379 -9.50 5.13 -12.70
CA GLY A 379 -9.51 6.58 -12.59
C GLY A 379 -10.85 7.18 -13.03
N ARG A 380 -11.40 6.75 -14.16
CA ARG A 380 -12.70 7.20 -14.68
C ARG A 380 -13.84 6.82 -13.75
N ARG A 381 -13.86 5.61 -13.20
CA ARG A 381 -14.90 5.21 -12.22
C ARG A 381 -14.89 6.09 -10.97
N LEU A 382 -13.70 6.36 -10.42
CA LEU A 382 -13.54 7.22 -9.24
C LEU A 382 -13.92 8.68 -9.55
N TYR A 383 -13.53 9.18 -10.72
CA TYR A 383 -13.94 10.50 -11.22
C TYR A 383 -15.47 10.63 -11.32
N LEU A 384 -16.15 9.65 -11.95
CA LEU A 384 -17.61 9.63 -12.06
C LEU A 384 -18.31 9.53 -10.70
N GLN A 385 -17.67 8.93 -9.70
CA GLN A 385 -18.12 8.89 -8.31
C GLN A 385 -17.80 10.16 -7.52
N LYS A 386 -17.22 11.20 -8.16
CA LYS A 386 -16.74 12.44 -7.52
C LYS A 386 -15.66 12.23 -6.45
N ARG A 387 -14.97 11.09 -6.49
CA ARG A 387 -13.83 10.76 -5.60
C ARG A 387 -12.54 11.29 -6.20
N TYR A 388 -12.46 12.61 -6.38
CA TYR A 388 -11.43 13.26 -7.20
C TYR A 388 -10.01 13.03 -6.70
N VAL A 389 -9.79 13.09 -5.37
CA VAL A 389 -8.46 12.84 -4.77
C VAL A 389 -7.94 11.44 -5.09
N GLU A 390 -8.82 10.45 -5.05
CA GLU A 390 -8.48 9.04 -5.31
C GLU A 390 -8.36 8.74 -6.80
N ALA A 391 -9.07 9.48 -7.66
CA ALA A 391 -8.99 9.34 -9.10
C ALA A 391 -7.61 9.78 -9.64
N ILE A 392 -7.01 10.83 -9.04
CA ILE A 392 -5.81 11.49 -9.56
C ILE A 392 -4.61 10.55 -9.72
N PRO A 393 -4.20 9.73 -8.73
CA PRO A 393 -3.06 8.82 -8.90
C PRO A 393 -3.21 7.88 -10.11
N HIS A 394 -4.41 7.34 -10.32
CA HIS A 394 -4.68 6.47 -11.46
C HIS A 394 -4.65 7.23 -12.80
N LEU A 395 -5.27 8.40 -12.84
CA LEU A 395 -5.30 9.24 -14.04
C LEU A 395 -3.91 9.80 -14.39
N PHE A 396 -3.06 10.13 -13.40
CA PHE A 396 -1.68 10.54 -13.63
C PHE A 396 -0.83 9.43 -14.25
N ASN A 397 -0.97 8.20 -13.77
CA ASN A 397 -0.23 7.10 -14.34
C ASN A 397 -0.62 6.84 -15.80
N ALA A 398 -1.91 6.95 -16.14
CA ALA A 398 -2.37 6.92 -17.52
C ALA A 398 -1.85 8.11 -18.36
N PHE A 399 -1.87 9.32 -17.80
CA PHE A 399 -1.38 10.54 -18.45
C PHE A 399 0.10 10.42 -18.80
N TYR A 400 0.97 10.15 -17.83
CA TYR A 400 2.41 10.12 -18.07
C TYR A 400 2.80 9.02 -19.06
N ARG A 401 2.08 7.90 -19.07
CA ARG A 401 2.33 6.85 -20.05
C ARG A 401 2.05 7.32 -21.48
N LEU A 402 0.93 7.98 -21.72
CA LEU A 402 0.58 8.49 -23.05
C LEU A 402 1.36 9.77 -23.41
N PHE A 403 1.76 10.57 -22.42
CA PHE A 403 2.42 11.85 -22.63
C PHE A 403 3.79 11.68 -23.29
N TYR A 404 4.61 10.74 -22.84
CA TYR A 404 5.95 10.50 -23.40
C TYR A 404 5.90 10.01 -24.86
N ASP A 405 4.85 9.26 -25.23
CA ASP A 405 4.70 8.65 -26.55
C ASP A 405 3.73 9.41 -27.47
N PHE A 406 3.28 10.61 -27.07
CA PHE A 406 2.15 11.31 -27.69
C PHE A 406 2.26 11.47 -29.22
N THR A 407 3.48 11.72 -29.72
CA THR A 407 3.75 11.92 -31.15
C THR A 407 3.49 10.65 -31.97
N THR A 408 3.71 9.48 -31.37
CA THR A 408 3.53 8.17 -32.00
C THR A 408 2.14 7.56 -31.80
N LEU A 409 1.28 8.18 -30.97
CA LEU A 409 -0.07 7.69 -30.72
C LEU A 409 -0.95 7.75 -31.97
N ASN A 410 -1.76 6.71 -32.16
CA ASN A 410 -2.86 6.73 -33.14
C ASN A 410 -3.98 7.70 -32.69
N ASN A 411 -4.93 7.99 -33.58
CA ASN A 411 -5.99 8.96 -33.30
C ASN A 411 -6.86 8.57 -32.09
N SER A 412 -7.19 7.28 -31.93
CA SER A 412 -8.00 6.81 -30.79
C SER A 412 -7.28 7.00 -29.45
N ALA A 413 -5.98 6.72 -29.39
CA ALA A 413 -5.17 6.93 -28.20
C ALA A 413 -4.95 8.42 -27.89
N LYS A 414 -4.89 9.29 -28.92
CA LYS A 414 -4.87 10.75 -28.75
C LYS A 414 -6.18 11.27 -28.16
N GLU A 415 -7.34 10.79 -28.63
CA GLU A 415 -8.62 11.14 -28.01
C GLU A 415 -8.71 10.66 -26.55
N THR A 416 -8.20 9.47 -26.27
CA THR A 416 -8.11 8.94 -24.90
C THR A 416 -7.22 9.82 -24.01
N PHE A 417 -6.07 10.28 -24.54
CA PHE A 417 -5.19 11.22 -23.85
C PHE A 417 -5.92 12.53 -23.50
N LEU A 418 -6.70 13.09 -24.43
CA LEU A 418 -7.48 14.31 -24.21
C LEU A 418 -8.56 14.10 -23.14
N GLU A 419 -9.24 12.94 -23.13
CA GLU A 419 -10.20 12.60 -22.09
C GLU A 419 -9.54 12.50 -20.69
N ILE A 420 -8.34 11.94 -20.61
CA ILE A 420 -7.55 11.89 -19.37
C ILE A 420 -7.18 13.31 -18.90
N CYS A 421 -6.71 14.17 -19.81
CA CYS A 421 -6.39 15.56 -19.50
C CYS A 421 -7.61 16.33 -18.99
N PHE A 422 -8.77 16.13 -19.63
CA PHE A 422 -10.03 16.68 -19.16
C PHE A 422 -10.37 16.23 -17.73
N MET A 423 -10.32 14.92 -17.45
CA MET A 423 -10.63 14.40 -16.12
C MET A 423 -9.65 14.89 -15.05
N LEU A 424 -8.35 14.95 -15.34
CA LEU A 424 -7.35 15.52 -14.44
C LEU A 424 -7.61 17.00 -14.17
N GLY A 425 -7.88 17.76 -15.22
CA GLY A 425 -8.27 19.16 -15.14
C GLY A 425 -9.46 19.38 -14.22
N SER A 426 -10.55 18.63 -14.44
CA SER A 426 -11.75 18.66 -13.61
C SER A 426 -11.48 18.24 -12.17
N CYS A 427 -10.68 17.19 -11.92
CA CYS A 427 -10.32 16.79 -10.56
C CYS A 427 -9.58 17.91 -9.81
N HIS A 428 -8.65 18.60 -10.47
CA HIS A 428 -7.91 19.72 -9.87
C HIS A 428 -8.79 20.97 -9.67
N MET A 429 -9.75 21.22 -10.57
CA MET A 429 -10.76 22.29 -10.41
C MET A 429 -11.57 22.12 -9.13
N GLU A 430 -12.06 20.91 -8.87
CA GLU A 430 -12.88 20.59 -7.69
C GLU A 430 -12.09 20.71 -6.38
N MET A 431 -10.77 20.61 -6.43
CA MET A 431 -9.86 20.84 -5.30
C MET A 431 -9.34 22.28 -5.21
N LEU A 432 -9.86 23.20 -6.03
CA LEU A 432 -9.42 24.60 -6.11
C LEU A 432 -7.93 24.78 -6.51
N GLN A 433 -7.33 23.76 -7.13
CA GLN A 433 -5.94 23.77 -7.64
C GLN A 433 -5.93 24.26 -9.09
N TYR A 434 -6.32 25.51 -9.31
CA TYR A 434 -6.60 26.02 -10.65
C TYR A 434 -5.38 26.13 -11.57
N ASP A 435 -4.20 26.37 -11.00
CA ASP A 435 -2.91 26.35 -11.69
C ASP A 435 -2.60 24.97 -12.31
N ARG A 436 -2.83 23.90 -11.55
CA ARG A 436 -2.70 22.52 -12.04
C ARG A 436 -3.80 22.16 -13.03
N ALA A 437 -5.04 22.58 -12.74
CA ALA A 437 -6.16 22.38 -13.66
C ALA A 437 -5.89 23.04 -15.02
N PHE A 438 -5.37 24.27 -15.02
CA PHE A 438 -5.02 25.02 -16.22
C PHE A 438 -4.01 24.25 -17.09
N PHE A 439 -2.97 23.66 -16.49
CA PHE A 439 -1.99 22.84 -17.21
C PHE A 439 -2.68 21.71 -18.01
N PHE A 440 -3.53 20.90 -17.36
CA PHE A 440 -4.17 19.78 -18.05
C PHE A 440 -5.25 20.21 -19.05
N LEU A 441 -6.06 21.22 -18.70
CA LEU A 441 -7.13 21.71 -19.57
C LEU A 441 -6.57 22.44 -20.80
N SER A 442 -5.34 22.96 -20.76
CA SER A 442 -4.71 23.58 -21.94
C SER A 442 -4.57 22.60 -23.11
N PHE A 443 -4.43 21.29 -22.85
CA PHE A 443 -4.37 20.27 -23.90
C PHE A 443 -5.71 20.04 -24.60
N THR A 444 -6.84 20.41 -23.99
CA THR A 444 -8.18 20.21 -24.53
C THR A 444 -8.72 21.41 -25.32
N VAL A 445 -7.98 22.52 -25.33
CA VAL A 445 -8.33 23.75 -26.06
C VAL A 445 -8.35 23.51 -27.57
N GLY A 446 -9.27 24.16 -28.28
CA GLY A 446 -9.40 24.06 -29.74
C GLY A 446 -10.03 22.75 -30.22
N ARG A 447 -10.46 21.88 -29.30
CA ARG A 447 -11.31 20.73 -29.63
C ARG A 447 -12.75 21.19 -29.73
N ASN A 448 -13.46 20.70 -30.76
CA ASN A 448 -14.88 21.00 -30.96
C ASN A 448 -15.76 20.24 -29.93
N ASN A 449 -15.55 20.51 -28.65
CA ASN A 449 -16.22 19.87 -27.52
C ASN A 449 -16.59 20.93 -26.47
N ILE A 450 -17.88 21.21 -26.36
CA ILE A 450 -18.45 22.21 -25.46
C ILE A 450 -18.03 21.98 -24.00
N ARG A 451 -18.03 20.73 -23.51
CA ARG A 451 -17.68 20.43 -22.11
C ARG A 451 -16.24 20.80 -21.78
N TYR A 452 -15.33 20.62 -22.74
CA TYR A 452 -13.92 20.98 -22.57
C TYR A 452 -13.77 22.49 -22.51
N ALA A 453 -14.44 23.20 -23.42
CA ALA A 453 -14.42 24.66 -23.47
C ALA A 453 -15.00 25.29 -22.20
N GLU A 454 -16.15 24.80 -21.71
CA GLU A 454 -16.77 25.28 -20.47
C GLU A 454 -15.86 25.10 -19.26
N THR A 455 -15.23 23.93 -19.14
CA THR A 455 -14.36 23.60 -18.01
C THR A 455 -13.09 24.45 -18.05
N TYR A 456 -12.50 24.66 -19.23
CA TYR A 456 -11.36 25.55 -19.42
C TYR A 456 -11.69 27.01 -19.08
N ILE A 457 -12.85 27.52 -19.52
CA ILE A 457 -13.31 28.87 -19.17
C ILE A 457 -13.53 29.00 -17.67
N ASN A 458 -14.21 28.04 -17.05
CA ASN A 458 -14.39 28.04 -15.60
C ASN A 458 -13.05 28.09 -14.87
N CYS A 459 -12.03 27.38 -15.37
CA CYS A 459 -10.69 27.42 -14.82
C CYS A 459 -10.09 28.83 -14.87
N LEU A 460 -10.07 29.45 -16.05
CA LEU A 460 -9.55 30.80 -16.24
C LEU A 460 -10.28 31.83 -15.38
N VAL A 461 -11.61 31.75 -15.33
CA VAL A 461 -12.44 32.67 -14.54
C VAL A 461 -12.17 32.50 -13.04
N ASN A 462 -12.16 31.26 -12.54
CA ASN A 462 -12.00 30.99 -11.11
C ASN A 462 -10.60 31.33 -10.59
N MET A 463 -9.57 31.25 -11.44
CA MET A 463 -8.21 31.68 -11.08
C MET A 463 -7.97 33.19 -11.29
N ASN A 464 -8.98 33.95 -11.72
CA ASN A 464 -8.88 35.36 -12.11
C ASN A 464 -7.79 35.62 -13.18
N ASP A 465 -7.67 34.72 -14.16
CA ASP A 465 -6.71 34.88 -15.25
C ASP A 465 -7.12 36.05 -16.17
N PHE A 466 -6.17 36.92 -16.49
CA PHE A 466 -6.42 38.08 -17.35
C PHE A 466 -6.88 37.70 -18.77
N ARG A 467 -6.59 36.49 -19.24
CA ARG A 467 -6.98 35.97 -20.55
C ARG A 467 -8.46 35.61 -20.62
N ALA A 468 -9.12 35.40 -19.49
CA ALA A 468 -10.49 34.90 -19.42
C ALA A 468 -11.46 35.70 -20.30
N LEU A 469 -11.41 37.04 -20.22
CA LEU A 469 -12.33 37.89 -20.97
C LEU A 469 -12.13 37.75 -22.49
N ALA A 470 -10.88 37.84 -22.97
CA ALA A 470 -10.58 37.73 -24.40
C ALA A 470 -10.97 36.35 -24.94
N THR A 471 -10.66 35.28 -24.20
CA THR A 471 -11.03 33.90 -24.58
C THR A 471 -12.55 33.73 -24.69
N ILE A 472 -13.32 34.28 -23.76
CA ILE A 472 -14.79 34.23 -23.82
C ILE A 472 -15.31 35.03 -25.03
N GLU A 473 -14.72 36.18 -25.34
CA GLU A 473 -15.11 37.01 -26.48
C GLU A 473 -14.82 36.32 -27.82
N ASP A 474 -13.65 35.68 -27.96
CA ASP A 474 -13.29 34.92 -29.14
C ASP A 474 -14.29 33.76 -29.37
N MET A 475 -14.59 32.98 -28.33
CA MET A 475 -15.56 31.88 -28.44
C MET A 475 -16.99 32.37 -28.72
N LEU A 476 -17.40 33.51 -28.16
CA LEU A 476 -18.70 34.12 -28.48
C LEU A 476 -18.76 34.52 -29.96
N ASN A 477 -17.69 35.10 -30.50
CA ASN A 477 -17.63 35.45 -31.92
C ASN A 477 -17.71 34.21 -32.81
N ASP A 478 -17.04 33.11 -32.45
CA ASP A 478 -17.12 31.83 -33.17
C ASP A 478 -18.54 31.26 -33.16
N VAL A 479 -19.22 31.33 -32.01
CA VAL A 479 -20.63 30.94 -31.90
C VAL A 479 -21.52 31.84 -32.78
N TYR A 480 -21.39 33.16 -32.71
CA TYR A 480 -22.20 34.07 -33.54
C TYR A 480 -21.95 33.87 -35.04
N ASN A 481 -20.71 33.63 -35.45
CA ASN A 481 -20.37 33.35 -36.84
C ASN A 481 -21.00 32.03 -37.30
N SER A 482 -21.02 31.01 -36.43
CA SER A 482 -21.66 29.72 -36.71
C SER A 482 -23.18 29.83 -36.84
N LEU A 483 -23.79 30.83 -36.21
CA LEU A 483 -25.24 31.08 -36.22
C LEU A 483 -25.70 32.05 -37.30
N ARG A 484 -24.78 32.68 -38.05
CA ARG A 484 -25.10 33.84 -38.90
C ARG A 484 -26.16 33.57 -39.97
N ASP A 485 -26.18 32.34 -40.49
CA ASP A 485 -27.03 31.94 -41.62
C ASP A 485 -28.04 30.85 -41.21
N ILE A 486 -28.27 30.66 -39.90
CA ILE A 486 -29.21 29.67 -39.33
C ILE A 486 -30.43 30.42 -38.77
N GLU A 487 -31.64 29.99 -39.13
CA GLU A 487 -32.88 30.53 -38.55
C GLU A 487 -32.95 30.19 -37.05
N ASP A 488 -33.45 31.10 -36.22
CA ASP A 488 -33.41 30.96 -34.75
C ASP A 488 -34.09 29.67 -34.23
N ASP A 489 -35.09 29.15 -34.95
CA ASP A 489 -35.80 27.89 -34.65
C ASP A 489 -35.05 26.62 -35.09
N GLN A 490 -33.95 26.77 -35.84
CA GLN A 490 -33.11 25.69 -36.36
C GLN A 490 -31.78 25.54 -35.58
N VAL A 491 -31.55 26.38 -34.57
CA VAL A 491 -30.31 26.32 -33.79
C VAL A 491 -30.35 25.15 -32.80
N GLU A 492 -29.28 24.35 -32.79
CA GLU A 492 -29.12 23.26 -31.83
C GLU A 492 -29.09 23.77 -30.37
N GLU A 493 -29.93 23.20 -29.51
CA GLU A 493 -30.03 23.51 -28.08
C GLU A 493 -28.66 23.54 -27.36
N PRO A 494 -27.75 22.55 -27.52
CA PRO A 494 -26.44 22.60 -26.86
C PRO A 494 -25.59 23.83 -27.21
N LEU A 495 -25.72 24.34 -28.44
CA LEU A 495 -24.99 25.53 -28.88
C LEU A 495 -25.59 26.81 -28.28
N GLN A 496 -26.92 26.83 -28.12
CA GLN A 496 -27.62 27.89 -27.38
C GLN A 496 -27.23 27.88 -25.90
N ASP A 497 -27.16 26.70 -25.27
CA ASP A 497 -26.75 26.54 -23.86
C ASP A 497 -25.33 27.06 -23.65
N PHE A 498 -24.43 26.68 -24.56
CA PHE A 498 -23.04 27.14 -24.52
C PHE A 498 -22.94 28.66 -24.70
N ARG A 499 -23.72 29.26 -25.62
CA ARG A 499 -23.80 30.72 -25.76
C ARG A 499 -24.23 31.38 -24.45
N ARG A 500 -25.26 30.85 -23.78
CA ARG A 500 -25.75 31.39 -22.49
C ARG A 500 -24.68 31.26 -21.41
N PHE A 501 -24.01 30.11 -21.32
CA PHE A 501 -22.87 29.90 -20.44
C PHE A 501 -21.79 30.98 -20.63
N LEU A 502 -21.39 31.25 -21.87
CA LEU A 502 -20.37 32.26 -22.20
C LEU A 502 -20.80 33.66 -21.77
N LEU A 503 -22.05 34.06 -22.02
CA LEU A 503 -22.56 35.37 -21.62
C LEU A 503 -22.56 35.54 -20.09
N ARG A 504 -22.98 34.50 -19.34
CA ARG A 504 -22.95 34.49 -17.86
C ARG A 504 -21.52 34.60 -17.33
N ARG A 505 -20.57 33.87 -17.93
CA ARG A 505 -19.15 33.98 -17.54
C ARG A 505 -18.55 35.33 -17.91
N LYS A 506 -18.94 35.92 -19.05
CA LYS A 506 -18.53 37.27 -19.44
C LYS A 506 -19.00 38.31 -18.42
N SER A 507 -20.28 38.29 -18.02
CA SER A 507 -20.79 39.22 -17.00
C SER A 507 -20.05 39.08 -15.68
N TYR A 508 -19.79 37.85 -15.24
CA TYR A 508 -19.05 37.58 -14.01
C TYR A 508 -17.64 38.18 -14.03
N VAL A 509 -16.89 37.98 -15.13
CA VAL A 509 -15.54 38.54 -15.29
C VAL A 509 -15.58 40.08 -15.33
N LEU A 510 -16.53 40.68 -16.05
CA LEU A 510 -16.67 42.14 -16.12
C LEU A 510 -16.95 42.76 -14.74
N ILE A 511 -17.76 42.11 -13.91
CA ILE A 511 -18.01 42.53 -12.52
C ILE A 511 -16.72 42.44 -11.70
N GLY A 512 -16.00 41.32 -11.77
CA GLY A 512 -14.73 41.14 -11.07
C GLY A 512 -13.66 42.17 -11.44
N LEU A 513 -13.63 42.58 -12.72
CA LEU A 513 -12.74 43.64 -13.24
C LEU A 513 -13.24 45.08 -12.93
N GLN A 514 -14.32 45.25 -12.16
CA GLN A 514 -14.96 46.55 -11.89
C GLN A 514 -15.45 47.32 -13.13
N ARG A 515 -15.64 46.62 -14.27
CA ARG A 515 -16.23 47.17 -15.51
C ARG A 515 -17.75 47.15 -15.46
N LEU A 516 -18.30 47.74 -14.39
CA LEU A 516 -19.71 47.59 -14.00
C LEU A 516 -20.70 48.10 -15.05
N ASN A 517 -20.34 49.14 -15.81
CA ASN A 517 -21.22 49.68 -16.86
C ASN A 517 -21.39 48.69 -18.02
N GLU A 518 -20.32 47.99 -18.38
CA GLU A 518 -20.33 47.00 -19.46
C GLU A 518 -21.07 45.74 -19.03
N ALA A 519 -20.84 45.29 -17.78
CA ALA A 519 -21.58 44.19 -17.18
C ALA A 519 -23.09 44.49 -17.14
N GLU A 520 -23.48 45.69 -16.67
CA GLU A 520 -24.88 46.11 -16.61
C GLU A 520 -25.53 46.14 -18.01
N LYS A 521 -24.83 46.67 -19.02
CA LYS A 521 -25.34 46.69 -20.39
C LYS A 521 -25.62 45.26 -20.89
N LEU A 522 -24.67 44.35 -20.67
CA LEU A 522 -24.81 42.94 -21.05
C LEU A 522 -25.98 42.26 -20.33
N LEU A 523 -26.08 42.41 -19.01
CA LEU A 523 -27.13 41.79 -18.20
C LEU A 523 -28.53 42.31 -18.55
N ARG A 524 -28.65 43.60 -18.91
CA ARG A 524 -29.93 44.18 -19.39
C ARG A 524 -30.38 43.57 -20.71
N GLU A 525 -29.44 43.25 -21.61
CA GLU A 525 -29.75 42.52 -22.84
C GLU A 525 -30.19 41.08 -22.54
N MET A 526 -29.55 40.42 -21.57
CA MET A 526 -29.91 39.05 -21.14
C MET A 526 -31.33 38.96 -20.55
N LEU A 527 -31.91 40.04 -20.01
CA LEU A 527 -33.30 40.06 -19.51
C LEU A 527 -34.35 39.76 -20.60
N LYS A 528 -34.00 39.92 -21.88
CA LYS A 528 -34.89 39.62 -23.01
C LYS A 528 -35.08 38.11 -23.21
N ASN A 529 -34.18 37.29 -22.66
CA ASN A 529 -34.27 35.83 -22.70
C ASN A 529 -34.85 35.30 -21.37
N GLN A 530 -35.90 34.49 -21.44
CA GLN A 530 -36.58 33.93 -20.27
C GLN A 530 -35.64 33.07 -19.40
N GLU A 531 -34.71 32.34 -20.02
CA GLU A 531 -33.82 31.41 -19.30
C GLU A 531 -32.67 32.08 -18.55
N ASP A 532 -32.32 33.31 -18.93
CA ASP A 532 -31.27 34.11 -18.28
C ASP A 532 -31.83 35.16 -17.32
N MET A 533 -33.15 35.35 -17.30
CA MET A 533 -33.81 36.44 -16.59
C MET A 533 -33.49 36.47 -15.10
N GLU A 534 -33.55 35.33 -14.41
CA GLU A 534 -33.31 35.26 -12.97
C GLU A 534 -31.85 35.51 -12.61
N TYR A 535 -30.91 34.92 -13.37
CA TYR A 535 -29.48 35.21 -13.22
C TYR A 535 -29.19 36.70 -13.44
N ALA A 536 -29.72 37.29 -14.52
CA ALA A 536 -29.51 38.68 -14.85
C ALA A 536 -30.04 39.64 -13.77
N LYS A 537 -31.23 39.36 -13.20
CA LYS A 537 -31.79 40.15 -12.08
C LYS A 537 -30.88 40.11 -10.85
N GLN A 538 -30.38 38.93 -10.48
CA GLN A 538 -29.52 38.75 -9.31
C GLN A 538 -28.22 39.54 -9.45
N GLU A 539 -27.53 39.41 -10.59
CA GLU A 539 -26.27 40.11 -10.83
C GLU A 539 -26.46 41.63 -10.96
N LEU A 540 -27.57 42.10 -11.55
CA LEU A 540 -27.90 43.53 -11.58
C LEU A 540 -28.11 44.11 -10.18
N ALA A 541 -28.76 43.37 -9.28
CA ALA A 541 -28.91 43.77 -7.88
C ALA A 541 -27.54 43.81 -7.17
N TYR A 542 -26.66 42.85 -7.46
CA TYR A 542 -25.30 42.84 -6.92
C TYR A 542 -24.47 44.04 -7.40
N ILE A 543 -24.56 44.42 -8.69
CA ILE A 543 -23.92 45.64 -9.22
C ILE A 543 -24.42 46.90 -8.48
N GLN A 544 -25.72 47.00 -8.18
CA GLN A 544 -26.26 48.13 -7.42
C GLN A 544 -25.71 48.19 -6.00
N TYR A 545 -25.57 47.03 -5.34
CA TYR A 545 -24.93 46.93 -4.04
C TYR A 545 -23.47 47.40 -4.09
N LEU A 546 -22.68 46.90 -5.04
CA LEU A 546 -21.27 47.30 -5.22
C LEU A 546 -21.10 48.81 -5.44
N ARG A 547 -21.96 49.42 -6.26
CA ARG A 547 -21.93 50.88 -6.50
C ARG A 547 -22.22 51.68 -5.22
N THR A 548 -23.16 51.20 -4.41
CA THR A 548 -23.53 51.85 -3.14
C THR A 548 -22.39 51.72 -2.12
N ALA A 549 -21.76 50.55 -2.04
CA ALA A 549 -20.58 50.33 -1.19
C ALA A 549 -19.40 51.24 -1.61
N ASN A 550 -19.07 51.27 -2.90
CA ASN A 550 -17.99 52.12 -3.44
C ASN A 550 -18.25 53.62 -3.21
N GLN A 551 -19.52 54.07 -3.25
CA GLN A 551 -19.88 55.46 -2.94
C GLN A 551 -19.71 55.79 -1.45
N ASN A 552 -20.02 54.84 -0.56
CA ASN A 552 -19.85 55.02 0.88
C ASN A 552 -18.37 55.01 1.30
N GLU A 553 -17.54 54.16 0.67
CA GLU A 553 -16.09 54.16 0.89
C GLU A 553 -15.44 55.47 0.42
N LYS A 554 -15.81 55.99 -0.77
CA LYS A 554 -15.33 57.29 -1.25
C LYS A 554 -15.73 58.45 -0.33
N LYS A 555 -16.95 58.43 0.21
CA LYS A 555 -17.39 59.44 1.20
C LYS A 555 -16.60 59.36 2.52
N ALA A 556 -16.19 58.16 2.93
CA ALA A 556 -15.36 57.95 4.14
C ALA A 556 -13.89 58.35 3.92
N SER A 557 -13.33 58.15 2.71
CA SER A 557 -11.98 58.63 2.37
C SER A 557 -11.91 60.15 2.24
N ASP A 558 -12.96 60.78 1.70
CA ASP A 558 -13.00 62.24 1.54
C ASP A 558 -13.20 62.97 2.88
N THR A 559 -13.87 62.36 3.85
CA THR A 559 -14.01 62.91 5.22
C THR A 559 -12.75 62.75 6.08
N SER A 560 -11.88 61.77 5.78
CA SER A 560 -10.61 61.56 6.51
C SER A 560 -9.45 62.41 5.99
N GLN A 561 -9.51 62.93 4.76
CA GLN A 561 -8.52 63.91 4.24
C GLN A 561 -8.84 65.38 4.61
N GLY A 562 -9.98 65.65 5.25
CA GLY A 562 -10.45 67.00 5.60
C GLY A 562 -10.02 67.52 6.98
N THR A 563 -9.11 66.85 7.69
CA THR A 563 -8.61 67.35 9.00
C THR A 563 -7.21 67.93 8.80
N PRO A 564 -7.03 69.27 8.81
CA PRO A 564 -5.69 69.85 8.87
C PRO A 564 -5.11 69.64 10.27
N ILE A 565 -3.80 69.36 10.35
CA ILE A 565 -3.01 69.47 11.58
C ILE A 565 -2.98 70.93 12.04
#